data_AF-A0A800ACF5-F1
#
_entry.id   AF-A0A800ACF5-F1
#
_cell.length_a   1.000
_cell.length_b   1.000
_cell.length_c   1.000
_cell.angle_alpha   90.00
_cell.angle_beta   90.00
_cell.angle_gamma   90.00
#
_symmetry.space_group_name_H-M   'P 1'
#
loop_
_entity.id
_entity.type
_entity.pdbx_description
1 polymer ?
#
loop_
_entity_poly.entity_id
_entity_poly.type
_entity_poly.pdbx_seq_one_letter_code
_entity_poly.pdbx_strand_id
1 'polypeptide(L)'
;MWDKVNDLIYALPNYFETELVVKGINVTEIFSIGTAFATVVETQVVNMLNRLRGIWDSENEYSNYAFIRQSQTFPDVLLRNVGDENDILFGIELKSWYILSKEGEPIFRYKIDPDTCADADLLVVIPWILSEVISGTPKLLTPYKELAKYAAEYRNYYWQKSRIESNQNPNIHRPQQEN
;
A
#
# COMPACT_ATOMS: atom_id res chain seq x y z
N MET A 1 10.92 15.40 -7.38
CA MET A 1 9.68 15.10 -6.62
C MET A 1 9.60 13.63 -6.22
N TRP A 2 9.62 12.69 -7.17
CA TRP A 2 9.40 11.25 -6.90
C TRP A 2 10.35 10.65 -5.84
N ASP A 3 11.66 10.91 -5.92
CA ASP A 3 12.63 10.44 -4.92
C ASP A 3 12.31 10.95 -3.50
N LYS A 4 11.87 12.20 -3.38
CA LYS A 4 11.49 12.79 -2.08
C LYS A 4 10.23 12.15 -1.52
N VAL A 5 9.22 11.86 -2.36
CA VAL A 5 8.04 11.10 -1.93
C VAL A 5 8.46 9.70 -1.47
N ASN A 6 9.37 9.08 -2.21
CA ASN A 6 9.92 7.78 -1.86
C ASN A 6 10.59 7.79 -0.48
N ASP A 7 11.41 8.79 -0.19
CA ASP A 7 12.06 8.90 1.12
C ASP A 7 11.04 9.17 2.23
N LEU A 8 10.02 10.00 1.96
CA LEU A 8 8.94 10.28 2.91
C LEU A 8 8.13 9.04 3.30
N ILE A 9 7.99 8.05 2.41
CA ILE A 9 7.33 6.77 2.74
C ILE A 9 8.06 6.08 3.91
N TYR A 10 9.39 6.09 3.97
CA TYR A 10 10.11 5.50 5.09
C TYR A 10 9.91 6.28 6.40
N ALA A 11 9.59 7.57 6.31
CA ALA A 11 9.30 8.42 7.45
C ALA A 11 7.85 8.30 7.96
N LEU A 12 6.98 7.52 7.30
CA LEU A 12 5.57 7.32 7.71
C LEU A 12 5.40 7.06 9.22
N PRO A 13 6.19 6.17 9.86
CA PRO A 13 6.03 5.90 11.29
C PRO A 13 6.26 7.12 12.19
N ASN A 14 7.06 8.10 11.77
CA ASN A 14 7.39 9.29 12.57
C ASN A 14 6.26 10.31 12.61
N TYR A 15 5.34 10.26 11.63
CA TYR A 15 4.23 11.21 11.48
C TYR A 15 2.87 10.56 11.65
N PHE A 16 2.85 9.25 11.91
CA PHE A 16 1.62 8.50 12.07
C PHE A 16 0.97 8.79 13.41
N GLU A 17 -0.26 9.29 13.34
CA GLU A 17 -1.08 9.58 14.51
C GLU A 17 -2.42 8.86 14.36
N THR A 18 -2.88 8.23 15.45
CA THR A 18 -4.19 7.58 15.47
C THR A 18 -4.80 7.67 16.86
N GLU A 19 -6.10 7.97 16.91
CA GLU A 19 -6.91 7.88 18.12
C GLU A 19 -7.47 6.47 18.34
N LEU A 20 -7.20 5.53 17.43
CA LEU A 20 -7.67 4.15 17.55
C LEU A 20 -7.03 3.47 18.75
N VAL A 21 -7.86 3.03 19.69
CA VAL A 21 -7.44 2.23 20.84
C VAL A 21 -8.21 0.92 20.82
N VAL A 22 -7.46 -0.19 20.72
CA VAL A 22 -8.00 -1.54 20.68
C VAL A 22 -8.05 -2.12 22.09
N LYS A 23 -9.22 -2.54 22.57
CA LYS A 23 -9.42 -3.14 23.90
C LYS A 23 -10.40 -4.31 23.85
N GLY A 24 -10.13 -5.34 24.65
CA GLY A 24 -11.09 -6.42 24.90
C GLY A 24 -11.37 -7.35 23.72
N ILE A 25 -10.43 -7.47 22.77
CA ILE A 25 -10.57 -8.34 21.60
C ILE A 25 -9.96 -9.71 21.85
N ASN A 26 -10.53 -10.75 21.24
CA ASN A 26 -9.85 -12.05 21.17
C ASN A 26 -8.74 -11.98 20.11
N VAL A 27 -7.61 -12.66 20.34
CA VAL A 27 -6.51 -12.81 19.38
C VAL A 27 -7.01 -13.27 18.01
N THR A 28 -8.03 -14.14 17.99
CA THR A 28 -8.63 -14.65 16.75
C THR A 28 -9.34 -13.58 15.92
N GLU A 29 -9.72 -12.46 16.53
CA GLU A 29 -10.46 -11.36 15.90
C GLU A 29 -9.55 -10.24 15.39
N ILE A 30 -8.23 -10.36 15.57
CA ILE A 30 -7.27 -9.33 15.15
C ILE A 30 -7.31 -9.06 13.64
N PHE A 31 -7.74 -10.04 12.85
CA PHE A 31 -7.93 -9.88 11.40
C PHE A 31 -9.02 -8.86 11.06
N SER A 32 -10.12 -8.81 11.83
CA SER A 32 -11.18 -7.82 11.63
C SER A 32 -10.69 -6.41 11.90
N ILE A 33 -9.79 -6.26 12.87
CA ILE A 33 -9.13 -4.99 13.18
C ILE A 33 -8.17 -4.59 12.07
N GLY A 34 -7.47 -5.55 11.46
CA GLY A 34 -6.60 -5.29 10.32
C GLY A 34 -7.31 -4.60 9.16
N THR A 35 -8.54 -5.02 8.84
CA THR A 35 -9.35 -4.37 7.80
C THR A 35 -9.70 -2.92 8.17
N ALA A 36 -10.19 -2.69 9.39
CA ALA A 36 -10.52 -1.34 9.85
C ALA A 36 -9.28 -0.43 9.89
N PHE A 37 -8.14 -0.98 10.32
CA PHE A 37 -6.89 -0.26 10.40
C PHE A 37 -6.28 0.06 9.03
N ALA A 38 -6.45 -0.80 8.03
CA ALA A 38 -6.01 -0.53 6.66
C ALA A 38 -6.61 0.78 6.12
N THR A 39 -7.92 0.98 6.32
CA THR A 39 -8.60 2.24 5.96
C THR A 39 -8.03 3.45 6.70
N VAL A 40 -7.70 3.31 8.00
CA VAL A 40 -7.07 4.40 8.77
C VAL A 40 -5.69 4.74 8.20
N VAL A 41 -4.89 3.72 7.87
CA VAL A 41 -3.55 3.90 7.28
C VAL A 41 -3.64 4.62 5.94
N GLU A 42 -4.54 4.22 5.05
CA GLU A 42 -4.75 4.89 3.75
C GLU A 42 -5.03 6.38 3.91
N THR A 43 -5.96 6.74 4.79
CA THR A 43 -6.29 8.14 5.08
C THR A 43 -5.09 8.90 5.68
N GLN A 44 -4.36 8.30 6.62
CA GLN A 44 -3.21 8.94 7.27
C GLN A 44 -2.05 9.17 6.31
N VAL A 45 -1.77 8.21 5.41
CA VAL A 45 -0.73 8.36 4.37
C VAL A 45 -1.04 9.56 3.48
N VAL A 46 -2.27 9.66 2.98
CA VAL A 46 -2.71 10.77 2.11
C VAL A 46 -2.60 12.12 2.83
N ASN A 47 -3.09 12.20 4.07
CA ASN A 47 -3.02 13.42 4.87
C ASN A 47 -1.58 13.84 5.13
N MET A 48 -0.71 12.90 5.50
CA MET A 48 0.71 13.17 5.73
C MET A 48 1.40 13.68 4.47
N LEU A 49 1.25 12.96 3.35
CA LEU A 49 1.92 13.34 2.11
C LEU A 49 1.49 14.75 1.68
N ASN A 50 0.19 15.05 1.69
CA ASN A 50 -0.28 16.40 1.37
C ASN A 50 0.22 17.47 2.36
N ARG A 51 0.25 17.18 3.67
CA ARG A 51 0.81 18.09 4.69
C ARG A 51 2.29 18.38 4.49
N LEU A 52 3.04 17.40 3.97
CA LEU A 52 4.48 17.49 3.73
C LEU A 52 4.83 17.98 2.31
N ARG A 53 3.90 18.66 1.61
CA ARG A 53 4.15 19.25 0.27
C ARG A 53 5.43 20.06 0.20
N GLY A 54 5.68 20.92 1.18
CA GLY A 54 6.90 21.76 1.19
C GLY A 54 8.21 20.95 1.17
N ILE A 55 8.16 19.65 1.47
CA ILE A 55 9.30 18.73 1.34
C ILE A 55 9.37 18.16 -0.08
N TRP A 56 8.32 17.47 -0.54
CA TRP A 56 8.37 16.73 -1.82
C TRP A 56 8.20 17.59 -3.07
N ASP A 57 7.57 18.77 -2.94
CA ASP A 57 7.36 19.79 -3.97
C ASP A 57 7.89 21.15 -3.49
N SER A 58 9.18 21.18 -3.10
CA SER A 58 9.84 22.39 -2.57
C SER A 58 9.89 23.55 -3.57
N GLU A 59 9.97 23.23 -4.86
CA GLU A 59 10.04 24.21 -5.95
C GLU A 59 8.66 24.63 -6.46
N ASN A 60 7.58 24.05 -5.89
CA ASN A 60 6.19 24.34 -6.26
C ASN A 60 5.88 24.10 -7.76
N GLU A 61 6.56 23.13 -8.37
CA GLU A 61 6.33 22.71 -9.77
C GLU A 61 5.02 21.92 -9.90
N TYR A 62 4.59 21.28 -8.81
CA TYR A 62 3.41 20.41 -8.76
C TYR A 62 2.29 20.98 -7.90
N SER A 63 2.16 22.31 -7.86
CA SER A 63 1.21 23.03 -6.98
C SER A 63 -0.25 22.60 -7.15
N ASN A 64 -0.64 22.20 -8.37
CA ASN A 64 -1.99 21.76 -8.70
C ASN A 64 -2.23 20.26 -8.48
N TYR A 65 -1.20 19.50 -8.13
CA TYR A 65 -1.30 18.06 -7.84
C TYR A 65 -1.54 17.81 -6.37
N ALA A 66 -2.33 16.81 -6.02
CA ALA A 66 -2.51 16.37 -4.63
C ALA A 66 -2.59 14.85 -4.57
N PHE A 67 -2.22 14.28 -3.41
CA PHE A 67 -2.49 12.88 -3.12
C PHE A 67 -3.98 12.71 -2.84
N ILE A 68 -4.64 11.82 -3.56
CA ILE A 68 -6.08 11.57 -3.48
C ILE A 68 -6.30 10.06 -3.34
N ARG A 69 -7.05 9.68 -2.30
CA ARG A 69 -7.43 8.29 -2.05
C ARG A 69 -8.49 7.85 -3.05
N GLN A 70 -8.34 6.64 -3.58
CA GLN A 70 -9.35 5.95 -4.37
C GLN A 70 -10.00 4.86 -3.52
N SER A 71 -11.30 4.65 -3.69
CA SER A 71 -12.02 3.55 -3.03
C SER A 71 -12.32 2.48 -4.08
N GLN A 72 -11.99 1.22 -3.78
CA GLN A 72 -12.32 0.06 -4.60
C GLN A 72 -11.65 0.04 -5.99
N THR A 73 -10.53 0.75 -6.19
CA THR A 73 -9.82 0.79 -7.47
C THR A 73 -8.32 0.84 -7.23
N PHE A 74 -7.57 0.08 -8.04
CA PHE A 74 -6.12 0.18 -8.05
C PHE A 74 -5.67 1.42 -8.84
N PRO A 75 -4.68 2.17 -8.36
CA PRO A 75 -4.02 2.06 -7.05
C PRO A 75 -4.81 2.80 -5.95
N ASP A 76 -4.62 2.40 -4.68
CA ASP A 76 -5.32 2.99 -3.53
C ASP A 76 -5.17 4.53 -3.39
N VAL A 77 -4.05 5.10 -3.85
CA VAL A 77 -3.77 6.54 -3.81
C VAL A 77 -3.17 7.00 -5.13
N LEU A 78 -3.58 8.18 -5.63
CA LEU A 78 -2.99 8.84 -6.79
C LEU A 78 -2.38 10.18 -6.41
N LEU A 79 -1.20 10.50 -6.95
CA LEU A 79 -0.78 11.89 -7.12
C LEU A 79 -1.35 12.40 -8.44
N ARG A 80 -2.44 13.16 -8.38
CA ARG A 80 -3.16 13.64 -9.57
C ARG A 80 -3.41 15.13 -9.52
N ASN A 81 -3.56 15.74 -10.69
CA ASN A 81 -3.94 17.13 -10.84
C ASN A 81 -5.37 17.33 -10.33
N VAL A 82 -5.60 18.36 -9.52
CA VAL A 82 -6.93 18.68 -8.97
C VAL A 82 -7.84 19.32 -10.02
N GLY A 83 -7.26 19.90 -11.09
CA GLY A 83 -7.99 20.52 -12.20
C GLY A 83 -8.26 19.59 -13.39
N ASP A 84 -7.54 18.47 -13.51
CA ASP A 84 -7.73 17.46 -14.56
C ASP A 84 -7.56 16.06 -13.97
N GLU A 85 -8.66 15.33 -13.84
CA GLU A 85 -8.65 14.01 -13.19
C GLU A 85 -7.89 12.94 -13.97
N ASN A 86 -7.61 13.15 -15.25
CA ASN A 86 -6.85 12.22 -16.09
C ASN A 86 -5.34 12.48 -16.04
N ASP A 87 -4.92 13.62 -15.51
CA ASP A 87 -3.52 14.00 -15.36
C ASP A 87 -2.97 13.43 -14.05
N ILE A 88 -2.46 12.21 -14.15
CA ILE A 88 -1.94 11.38 -13.05
C ILE A 88 -0.43 11.24 -13.22
N LEU A 89 0.33 11.51 -12.15
CA LEU A 89 1.79 11.34 -12.17
C LEU A 89 2.22 9.92 -11.80
N PHE A 90 1.66 9.38 -10.72
CA PHE A 90 1.84 8.00 -10.29
C PHE A 90 0.85 7.67 -9.17
N GLY A 91 0.72 6.40 -8.85
CA GLY A 91 -0.05 5.92 -7.72
C GLY A 91 0.73 5.09 -6.71
N ILE A 92 0.10 4.89 -5.56
CA ILE A 92 0.61 4.12 -4.44
C ILE A 92 -0.46 3.11 -4.05
N GLU A 93 -0.14 1.83 -4.20
CA GLU A 93 -0.90 0.74 -3.63
C GLU A 93 -0.46 0.50 -2.19
N LEU A 94 -1.42 0.53 -1.26
CA LEU A 94 -1.16 0.36 0.16
C LEU A 94 -1.54 -1.06 0.61
N LYS A 95 -0.68 -1.65 1.44
CA LYS A 95 -0.93 -2.94 2.08
C LYS A 95 -0.61 -2.82 3.56
N SER A 96 -1.64 -2.73 4.39
CA SER A 96 -1.50 -2.77 5.84
C SER A 96 -1.31 -4.21 6.32
N TRP A 97 -0.23 -4.46 7.08
CA TRP A 97 0.12 -5.81 7.52
C TRP A 97 0.38 -5.87 9.03
N TYR A 98 -0.49 -6.54 9.77
CA TYR A 98 -0.25 -6.85 11.18
C TYR A 98 0.82 -7.93 11.32
N ILE A 99 1.91 -7.67 12.05
CA ILE A 99 3.12 -8.52 12.04
C ILE A 99 2.89 -9.98 12.45
N LEU A 100 1.89 -10.25 13.30
CA LEU A 100 1.55 -11.61 13.73
C LEU A 100 0.54 -12.32 12.82
N SER A 101 0.15 -11.68 11.71
CA SER A 101 -0.72 -12.32 10.73
C SER A 101 0.01 -13.44 10.04
N LYS A 102 -0.60 -14.63 10.01
CA LYS A 102 -0.15 -15.71 9.13
C LYS A 102 -0.35 -15.27 7.68
N GLU A 103 0.69 -15.42 6.86
CA GLU A 103 0.57 -15.37 5.41
C GLU A 103 0.60 -16.81 4.88
N GLY A 104 -0.34 -17.15 4.00
CA GLY A 104 -0.33 -18.46 3.34
C GLY A 104 0.73 -18.54 2.25
N GLU A 105 0.92 -17.45 1.50
CA GLU A 105 1.78 -17.38 0.32
C GLU A 105 2.55 -16.06 0.30
N PRO A 106 3.87 -16.05 0.02
CA PRO A 106 4.75 -14.90 0.25
C PRO A 106 4.65 -13.84 -0.86
N ILE A 107 3.47 -13.25 -1.04
CA ILE A 107 3.18 -12.34 -2.17
C ILE A 107 2.43 -11.07 -1.75
N PHE A 108 2.41 -10.72 -0.47
CA PHE A 108 1.72 -9.55 0.09
C PHE A 108 0.21 -9.54 -0.18
N ARG A 109 -0.37 -10.72 -0.50
CA ARG A 109 -1.72 -10.87 -1.07
C ARG A 109 -1.96 -9.98 -2.31
N TYR A 110 -0.91 -9.59 -3.01
CA TYR A 110 -0.95 -8.67 -4.14
C TYR A 110 -1.45 -9.39 -5.40
N LYS A 111 -2.53 -8.91 -6.02
CA LYS A 111 -3.21 -9.59 -7.15
C LYS A 111 -3.25 -8.78 -8.45
N ILE A 112 -2.63 -7.61 -8.46
CA ILE A 112 -2.66 -6.67 -9.58
C ILE A 112 -1.95 -7.23 -10.80
N ASP A 113 -2.49 -6.95 -11.97
CA ASP A 113 -1.90 -7.26 -13.27
C ASP A 113 -0.73 -6.31 -13.54
N PRO A 114 0.49 -6.78 -13.89
CA PRO A 114 1.59 -5.91 -14.28
C PRO A 114 1.22 -4.87 -15.35
N ASP A 115 0.32 -5.21 -16.28
CA ASP A 115 -0.08 -4.33 -17.39
C ASP A 115 -1.00 -3.18 -16.92
N THR A 116 -1.57 -3.26 -15.71
CA THR A 116 -2.35 -2.18 -15.09
C THR A 116 -1.45 -1.19 -14.33
N CYS A 117 -0.21 -1.54 -14.02
CA CYS A 117 0.71 -0.68 -13.27
C CYS A 117 1.41 0.32 -14.20
N ALA A 118 1.37 1.61 -13.85
CA ALA A 118 2.28 2.58 -14.45
C ALA A 118 3.71 2.34 -13.95
N ASP A 119 4.71 2.75 -14.74
CA ASP A 119 6.11 2.45 -14.42
C ASP A 119 6.59 3.12 -13.11
N ALA A 120 5.95 4.23 -12.71
CA ALA A 120 6.27 4.97 -11.49
C ALA A 120 5.42 4.57 -10.26
N ASP A 121 4.45 3.65 -10.43
CA ASP A 121 3.58 3.22 -9.34
C ASP A 121 4.36 2.44 -8.28
N LEU A 122 3.98 2.64 -7.03
CA LEU A 122 4.62 2.00 -5.87
C LEU A 122 3.67 1.03 -5.18
N LEU A 123 4.18 -0.16 -4.84
CA LEU A 123 3.61 -1.00 -3.80
C LEU A 123 4.26 -0.62 -2.47
N VAL A 124 3.45 -0.24 -1.48
CA VAL A 124 3.91 0.12 -0.14
C VAL A 124 3.22 -0.77 0.89
N VAL A 125 4.02 -1.64 1.51
CA VAL A 125 3.61 -2.54 2.57
C VAL A 125 3.94 -1.88 3.90
N ILE A 126 2.92 -1.63 4.70
CA ILE A 126 3.01 -0.93 5.99
C ILE A 126 2.81 -1.95 7.11
N PRO A 127 3.91 -2.49 7.67
CA PRO A 127 3.82 -3.34 8.83
C PRO A 127 3.38 -2.53 10.05
N TRP A 128 2.57 -3.14 10.90
CA TRP A 128 2.10 -2.51 12.13
C TRP A 128 1.91 -3.52 13.26
N ILE A 129 1.93 -2.99 14.47
CA ILE A 129 1.72 -3.72 15.73
C ILE A 129 0.76 -2.93 16.62
N LEU A 130 0.29 -3.57 17.69
CA LEU A 130 -0.36 -2.86 18.79
C LEU A 130 0.69 -2.51 19.86
N SER A 131 0.45 -1.45 20.63
CA SER A 131 1.36 -1.00 21.68
C SER A 131 1.55 -2.05 22.78
N GLU A 132 0.54 -2.88 23.00
CA GLU A 132 0.58 -4.12 23.78
C GLU A 132 0.36 -5.32 22.85
N VAL A 133 0.56 -6.54 23.37
CA VAL A 133 0.56 -7.78 22.56
C VAL A 133 -0.70 -7.96 21.69
N ILE A 134 -1.88 -7.66 22.25
CA ILE A 134 -3.19 -7.85 21.58
C ILE A 134 -4.13 -6.65 21.78
N SER A 135 -3.59 -5.52 22.25
CA SER A 135 -4.39 -4.36 22.64
C SER A 135 -3.57 -3.08 22.65
N GLY A 136 -4.23 -1.93 22.83
CA GLY A 136 -3.58 -0.64 22.88
C GLY A 136 -3.66 0.10 21.55
N THR A 137 -2.70 0.97 21.28
CA THR A 137 -2.70 1.82 20.08
C THR A 137 -1.89 1.17 18.95
N PRO A 138 -2.36 1.25 17.69
CA PRO A 138 -1.56 0.84 16.55
C PRO A 138 -0.28 1.66 16.44
N LYS A 139 0.82 0.99 16.13
CA LYS A 139 2.12 1.59 15.81
C LYS A 139 2.60 1.05 14.49
N LEU A 140 2.97 1.95 13.58
CA LEU A 140 3.59 1.57 12.32
C LEU A 140 5.06 1.19 12.57
N LEU A 141 5.52 0.23 11.80
CA LEU A 141 6.92 -0.12 11.65
C LEU A 141 7.42 0.40 10.29
N THR A 142 8.72 0.31 10.04
CA THR A 142 9.32 0.75 8.78
C THR A 142 8.64 0.09 7.58
N PRO A 143 8.08 0.86 6.64
CA PRO A 143 7.45 0.30 5.46
C PRO A 143 8.45 -0.41 4.54
N TYR A 144 7.97 -1.43 3.85
CA TYR A 144 8.62 -1.98 2.67
C TYR A 144 7.99 -1.32 1.44
N LYS A 145 8.80 -0.95 0.45
CA LYS A 145 8.34 -0.34 -0.80
C LYS A 145 9.07 -0.95 -1.99
N GLU A 146 8.37 -1.02 -3.11
CA GLU A 146 8.89 -1.52 -4.38
C GLU A 146 8.06 -0.96 -5.54
N LEU A 147 8.56 -0.98 -6.77
CA LEU A 147 7.76 -0.70 -7.95
C LEU A 147 6.59 -1.70 -8.05
N ALA A 148 5.37 -1.19 -8.20
CA ALA A 148 4.16 -1.99 -8.24
C ALA A 148 4.20 -3.03 -9.37
N LYS A 149 4.64 -2.58 -10.56
CA LYS A 149 4.82 -3.45 -11.74
C LYS A 149 5.82 -4.57 -11.49
N TYR A 150 6.99 -4.24 -10.96
CA TYR A 150 8.01 -5.23 -10.63
C TYR A 150 7.51 -6.25 -9.60
N ALA A 151 6.82 -5.80 -8.54
CA ALA A 151 6.22 -6.70 -7.55
C ALA A 151 5.18 -7.65 -8.18
N ALA A 152 4.38 -7.16 -9.13
CA ALA A 152 3.40 -7.97 -9.85
C ALA A 152 4.07 -9.02 -10.77
N GLU A 153 5.14 -8.63 -11.47
CA GLU A 153 5.93 -9.51 -12.33
C GLU A 153 6.65 -10.58 -11.52
N TYR A 154 7.32 -10.18 -10.43
CA TYR A 154 8.04 -11.09 -9.56
C TYR A 154 7.12 -12.12 -8.92
N ARG A 155 5.92 -11.71 -8.48
CA ARG A 155 4.87 -12.63 -8.03
C ARG A 155 4.51 -13.64 -9.12
N ASN A 156 4.27 -13.18 -10.35
CA ASN A 156 3.90 -14.08 -11.45
C ASN A 156 5.01 -15.09 -11.73
N TYR A 157 6.26 -14.61 -11.76
CA TYR A 157 7.44 -15.44 -11.94
C TYR A 157 7.52 -16.54 -10.86
N TYR A 158 7.40 -16.17 -9.58
CA TYR A 158 7.44 -17.12 -8.47
C TYR A 158 6.42 -18.25 -8.63
N TRP A 159 5.16 -17.91 -8.94
CA TRP A 159 4.09 -18.89 -9.12
C TRP A 159 4.29 -19.79 -10.33
N GLN A 160 4.71 -19.21 -11.45
CA GLN A 160 5.01 -19.98 -12.64
C GLN A 160 6.13 -21.00 -12.36
N LYS A 161 7.20 -20.57 -11.68
CA LYS A 161 8.32 -21.45 -11.30
C LYS A 161 7.90 -22.55 -10.33
N SER A 162 7.24 -22.21 -9.24
CA SER A 162 6.76 -23.17 -8.25
C SER A 162 5.85 -24.25 -8.87
N ARG A 163 4.96 -23.85 -9.79
CA ARG A 163 4.07 -24.78 -10.51
C ARG A 163 4.83 -25.67 -11.48
N ILE A 164 5.79 -25.13 -12.23
CA ILE A 164 6.67 -25.92 -13.12
C ILE A 164 7.40 -26.99 -12.30
N GLU A 165 8.01 -26.61 -11.18
CA GLU A 165 8.76 -27.52 -10.30
C GLU A 165 7.88 -28.61 -9.69
N SER A 166 6.59 -28.31 -9.48
CA SER A 166 5.59 -29.23 -8.95
C SER A 166 4.84 -30.04 -10.04
N ASN A 167 5.27 -29.99 -11.31
CA ASN A 167 4.57 -30.59 -12.46
C ASN A 167 3.10 -30.16 -12.58
N GLN A 168 2.80 -28.91 -12.24
CA GLN A 168 1.49 -28.28 -12.35
C GLN A 168 1.46 -27.29 -13.54
N ASN A 169 0.26 -26.90 -13.96
CA ASN A 169 0.08 -25.92 -15.04
C ASN A 169 0.54 -24.51 -14.60
N PRO A 170 1.56 -23.90 -15.23
CA PRO A 170 2.07 -22.60 -14.83
C PRO A 170 1.18 -21.42 -15.22
N ASN A 171 0.15 -21.62 -16.06
CA ASN A 171 -0.67 -20.54 -16.58
C ASN A 171 -1.38 -19.78 -15.45
N ILE A 172 -1.25 -18.45 -15.47
CA ILE A 172 -1.93 -17.55 -14.55
C ILE A 172 -3.24 -17.14 -15.22
N HIS A 173 -4.35 -17.63 -14.68
CA HIS A 173 -5.69 -17.21 -15.10
C HIS A 173 -6.08 -15.98 -14.31
N ARG A 174 -6.48 -14.91 -15.00
CA ARG A 174 -6.97 -13.68 -14.40
C ARG A 174 -8.46 -13.55 -14.73
N PRO A 175 -9.33 -13.19 -13.77
CA PRO A 175 -10.70 -12.82 -14.11
C PRO A 175 -10.67 -11.62 -15.07
N GLN A 176 -11.59 -11.59 -16.04
CA GLN A 176 -11.75 -10.40 -16.88
C GLN A 176 -12.07 -9.21 -15.96
N GLN A 177 -11.32 -8.11 -16.10
CA GLN A 177 -11.65 -6.85 -15.42
C GLN A 177 -13.00 -6.39 -15.97
N GLU A 178 -14.04 -6.40 -15.13
CA GLU A 178 -15.25 -5.66 -15.43
C GLU A 178 -14.90 -4.17 -15.28
N ASN A 179 -14.99 -3.43 -16.39
CA ASN A 179 -14.78 -1.99 -16.45
C ASN A 179 -15.87 -1.22 -15.70
#